data_AF-A0A2M8AIP8-F1
#
_entry.id   AF-A0A2M8AIP8-F1
#
_cell.length_a   1.000
_cell.length_b   1.000
_cell.length_c   1.000
_cell.angle_alpha   90.00
_cell.angle_beta   90.00
_cell.angle_gamma   90.00
#
_symmetry.space_group_name_H-M   'P 1'
#
loop_
_entity.id
_entity.type
_entity.pdbx_description
1 polymer ?
#
loop_
_entity_poly.entity_id
_entity_poly.type
_entity_poly.pdbx_seq_one_letter_code
_entity_poly.pdbx_strand_id
1 'polypeptide(L)'
;MLEKLPLGKEADKEIQAIRNPIVITALFELRKLVNELIEDHGKIDEIKVEMARDLKISKSQRNKIRKEQNRLERENDRIKARLLEEGQRIKHDNILLYKLWEECKHVCPYTGRTISLSQLFSGEVQIEHIHPWSRSLNDSFSNKTLCYADENRKKGNQTPFEFYGNDEANWSAIKERALKLFSDTKEYPNAYQKFKRFVQQKFDDDFSSRQLNDTRYISKEAKNYLSKICKNVMVSPGQATSNLRQKWGLNHILNDENAKTREDHRHHAIDALVMACTKLSYVQELSKWNRYNRTYDLKKFPLPWETFNYDAEKAVDKILISHKKVSNDITVRTHVTEINGIKHKNIGVAARGQLHKETVFGKRTFNGEEAFH
;
A
#
# COMPACT_ATOMS: atom_id res chain seq x y z
N MET A 1 -22.19 2.23 25.24
CA MET A 1 -20.86 2.73 24.79
C MET A 1 -20.26 3.51 25.95
N LEU A 2 -18.95 3.45 26.11
CA LEU A 2 -18.22 4.20 27.12
C LEU A 2 -18.14 5.68 26.70
N GLU A 3 -17.99 6.58 27.67
CA GLU A 3 -17.74 8.01 27.39
C GLU A 3 -16.33 8.24 26.85
N LYS A 4 -15.34 7.49 27.38
CA LYS A 4 -13.95 7.48 26.93
C LYS A 4 -13.34 6.08 27.05
N LEU A 5 -12.20 5.86 26.40
CA LEU A 5 -11.49 4.58 26.50
C LEU A 5 -10.88 4.44 27.90
N PRO A 6 -11.00 3.25 28.54
CA PRO A 6 -10.63 3.09 29.94
C PRO A 6 -9.11 3.17 30.14
N LEU A 7 -8.73 3.72 31.30
CA LEU A 7 -7.36 3.85 31.76
C LEU A 7 -7.13 2.97 33.00
N GLY A 8 -5.87 2.65 33.28
CA GLY A 8 -5.46 1.88 34.46
C GLY A 8 -5.09 0.42 34.14
N LYS A 9 -4.65 -0.30 35.18
CA LYS A 9 -3.99 -1.61 35.04
C LYS A 9 -4.82 -2.65 34.27
N GLU A 10 -6.12 -2.74 34.53
CA GLU A 10 -6.97 -3.72 33.86
C GLU A 10 -7.20 -3.38 32.38
N ALA A 11 -7.37 -2.09 32.05
CA ALA A 11 -7.46 -1.63 30.66
C ALA A 11 -6.12 -1.84 29.90
N ASP A 12 -4.99 -1.66 30.59
CA ASP A 12 -3.67 -1.91 30.02
C ASP A 12 -3.45 -3.41 29.74
N LYS A 13 -3.88 -4.29 30.65
CA LYS A 13 -3.83 -5.75 30.45
C LYS A 13 -4.62 -6.18 29.22
N GLU A 14 -5.77 -5.56 28.96
CA GLU A 14 -6.58 -5.87 27.78
C GLU A 14 -5.80 -5.60 26.48
N ILE A 15 -5.19 -4.41 26.36
CA ILE A 15 -4.35 -4.09 25.19
C ILE A 15 -3.16 -5.05 25.13
N GLN A 16 -2.51 -5.32 26.27
CA GLN A 16 -1.34 -6.21 26.35
C GLN A 16 -1.64 -7.69 26.09
N ALA A 17 -2.90 -8.12 26.19
CA ALA A 17 -3.30 -9.47 25.82
C ALA A 17 -3.13 -9.73 24.30
N ILE A 18 -3.03 -8.68 23.49
CA ILE A 18 -2.73 -8.77 22.07
C ILE A 18 -1.28 -9.21 21.86
N ARG A 19 -1.07 -10.28 21.08
CA ARG A 19 0.25 -10.91 20.92
C ARG A 19 1.25 -10.09 20.07
N ASN A 20 0.81 -9.02 19.41
CA ASN A 20 1.66 -8.24 18.52
C ASN A 20 2.08 -6.91 19.17
N PRO A 21 3.37 -6.71 19.53
CA PRO A 21 3.84 -5.51 20.23
C PRO A 21 3.66 -4.22 19.42
N ILE A 22 3.65 -4.31 18.08
CA ILE A 22 3.40 -3.17 17.21
C ILE A 22 1.94 -2.73 17.30
N VAL A 23 1.01 -3.70 17.36
CA VAL A 23 -0.43 -3.44 17.53
C VAL A 23 -0.69 -2.84 18.90
N ILE A 24 -0.09 -3.42 19.95
CA ILE A 24 -0.15 -2.90 21.33
C ILE A 24 0.23 -1.42 21.37
N THR A 25 1.38 -1.08 20.78
CA THR A 25 1.86 0.31 20.74
C THR A 25 0.88 1.22 20.02
N ALA A 26 0.37 0.80 18.86
CA ALA A 26 -0.59 1.59 18.10
C ALA A 26 -1.91 1.83 18.87
N LEU A 27 -2.42 0.82 19.58
CA LEU A 27 -3.64 0.95 20.38
C LEU A 27 -3.46 1.86 21.59
N PHE A 28 -2.28 1.86 22.22
CA PHE A 28 -1.98 2.80 23.30
C PHE A 28 -1.94 4.25 22.80
N GLU A 29 -1.32 4.50 21.64
CA GLU A 29 -1.31 5.85 21.05
C GLU A 29 -2.71 6.28 20.57
N LEU A 30 -3.48 5.38 19.96
CA LEU A 30 -4.89 5.61 19.64
C LEU A 30 -5.70 5.97 20.88
N ARG A 31 -5.52 5.24 21.99
CA ARG A 31 -6.23 5.51 23.24
C ARG A 31 -5.96 6.92 23.75
N LYS A 32 -4.70 7.34 23.76
CA LYS A 32 -4.31 8.70 24.21
C LYS A 32 -4.98 9.76 23.34
N LEU A 33 -4.75 9.69 22.03
CA LEU A 33 -5.27 10.67 21.07
C LEU A 33 -6.79 10.77 21.12
N VAL A 34 -7.49 9.63 21.13
CA VAL A 34 -8.96 9.66 21.09
C VAL A 34 -9.54 10.16 22.41
N ASN A 35 -8.95 9.83 23.56
CA ASN A 35 -9.41 10.36 24.83
C ASN A 35 -9.19 11.88 24.92
N GLU A 36 -8.06 12.38 24.43
CA GLU A 36 -7.75 13.82 24.36
C GLU A 36 -8.75 14.55 23.45
N LEU A 37 -9.04 14.01 22.27
CA LEU A 37 -10.08 14.57 21.37
C LEU A 37 -11.47 14.57 22.02
N ILE A 38 -11.81 13.56 22.82
CA ILE A 38 -13.08 13.51 23.54
C ILE A 38 -13.14 14.55 24.66
N GLU A 39 -12.02 14.80 25.33
CA GLU A 39 -11.92 15.81 26.37
C GLU A 39 -12.07 17.23 25.80
N ASP A 40 -11.41 17.51 24.67
CA ASP A 40 -11.40 18.83 24.04
C ASP A 40 -12.68 19.14 23.23
N HIS A 41 -13.27 18.13 22.60
CA HIS A 41 -14.36 18.32 21.62
C HIS A 41 -15.64 17.54 21.95
N GLY A 42 -15.64 16.73 23.01
CA GLY A 42 -16.78 15.91 23.39
C GLY A 42 -16.92 14.63 22.56
N LYS A 43 -18.13 14.09 22.54
CA LYS A 43 -18.40 12.76 21.95
C LYS A 43 -18.21 12.77 20.43
N ILE A 44 -17.56 11.71 19.93
CA ILE A 44 -17.30 11.52 18.49
C ILE A 44 -18.39 10.67 17.83
N ASP A 45 -19.01 11.19 16.77
CA ASP A 45 -20.10 10.52 16.03
C ASP A 45 -19.62 9.42 15.09
N GLU A 46 -18.47 9.62 14.45
CA GLU A 46 -17.87 8.69 13.48
C GLU A 46 -16.35 8.68 13.63
N ILE A 47 -15.76 7.47 13.65
CA ILE A 47 -14.31 7.29 13.65
C ILE A 47 -13.90 6.53 12.39
N LYS A 48 -13.03 7.14 11.59
CA LYS A 48 -12.42 6.51 10.41
C LYS A 48 -10.93 6.30 10.67
N VAL A 49 -10.46 5.08 10.46
CA VAL A 49 -9.07 4.70 10.74
C VAL A 49 -8.43 4.08 9.51
N GLU A 50 -7.21 4.50 9.21
CA GLU A 50 -6.32 3.79 8.29
C GLU A 50 -5.11 3.30 9.06
N MET A 51 -4.98 1.98 9.21
CA MET A 51 -3.78 1.40 9.81
C MET A 51 -2.64 1.37 8.78
N ALA A 52 -1.44 1.81 9.16
CA ALA A 52 -0.29 1.82 8.26
C ALA A 52 0.08 0.41 7.76
N ARG A 53 0.53 0.31 6.50
CA ARG A 53 0.89 -0.98 5.86
C ARG A 53 1.98 -1.71 6.62
N ASP A 54 2.94 -1.00 7.18
CA ASP A 54 4.08 -1.58 7.89
C ASP A 54 3.69 -2.18 9.25
N LEU A 55 2.64 -1.65 9.89
CA LEU A 55 2.09 -2.24 11.12
C LEU A 55 1.34 -3.55 10.84
N LYS A 56 0.93 -3.77 9.58
CA LYS A 56 0.18 -4.94 9.12
C LYS A 56 1.09 -6.12 8.74
N ILE A 57 2.42 -5.92 8.67
CA ILE A 57 3.36 -6.92 8.14
C ILE A 57 4.45 -7.29 9.14
N SER A 58 4.82 -8.57 9.16
CA SER A 58 5.86 -9.09 10.06
C SER A 58 7.26 -8.60 9.67
N LYS A 59 8.24 -8.72 10.58
CA LYS A 59 9.65 -8.41 10.28
C LYS A 59 10.17 -9.20 9.07
N SER A 60 9.83 -10.49 8.98
CA SER A 60 10.20 -11.34 7.85
C SER A 60 9.58 -10.83 6.53
N GLN A 61 8.31 -10.42 6.55
CA GLN A 61 7.65 -9.84 5.38
C GLN A 61 8.28 -8.49 4.97
N ARG A 62 8.63 -7.62 5.93
CA ARG A 62 9.35 -6.37 5.65
C ARG A 62 10.69 -6.62 4.95
N ASN A 63 11.46 -7.59 5.43
CA ASN A 63 12.73 -7.96 4.80
C ASN A 63 12.53 -8.51 3.38
N LYS A 64 11.48 -9.31 3.14
CA LYS A 64 11.13 -9.78 1.79
C LYS A 64 10.76 -8.62 0.86
N ILE A 65 9.94 -7.67 1.33
CA ILE A 65 9.57 -6.47 0.58
C ILE A 65 10.80 -5.63 0.23
N ARG A 66 11.72 -5.42 1.17
CA ARG A 66 12.95 -4.66 0.92
C ARG A 66 13.83 -5.33 -0.13
N LYS A 67 14.02 -6.65 -0.04
CA LYS A 67 14.77 -7.42 -1.06
C LYS A 67 14.10 -7.31 -2.44
N GLU A 68 12.78 -7.39 -2.48
CA GLU A 68 12.00 -7.23 -3.70
C GLU A 68 12.12 -5.82 -4.28
N GLN A 69 12.10 -4.77 -3.46
CA GLN A 69 12.31 -3.39 -3.90
C GLN A 69 13.67 -3.22 -4.56
N ASN A 70 14.75 -3.72 -3.94
CA ASN A 70 16.10 -3.66 -4.53
C ASN A 70 16.18 -4.42 -5.86
N ARG A 71 15.48 -5.56 -5.98
CA ARG A 71 15.37 -6.32 -7.23
C ARG A 71 14.66 -5.49 -8.31
N LEU A 72 13.50 -4.93 -7.98
CA LEU A 72 12.70 -4.11 -8.89
C LEU A 72 13.43 -2.83 -9.34
N GLU A 73 14.28 -2.26 -8.49
CA GLU A 73 15.12 -1.11 -8.82
C GLU A 73 16.16 -1.48 -9.88
N ARG A 74 16.89 -2.58 -9.68
CA ARG A 74 17.85 -3.09 -10.69
C ARG A 74 17.17 -3.41 -12.03
N GLU A 75 15.99 -4.03 -11.98
CA GLU A 75 15.21 -4.30 -13.19
C GLU A 75 14.73 -3.00 -13.86
N ASN A 76 14.36 -1.98 -13.10
CA ASN A 76 14.03 -0.67 -13.67
C ASN A 76 15.23 -0.06 -14.40
N ASP A 77 16.43 -0.14 -13.81
CA ASP A 77 17.62 0.45 -14.41
C ASP A 77 18.03 -0.28 -15.69
N ARG A 78 17.90 -1.62 -15.72
CA ARG A 78 18.04 -2.42 -16.96
C ARG A 78 17.06 -1.94 -18.04
N ILE A 79 15.79 -1.76 -17.68
CA ILE A 79 14.74 -1.35 -18.64
C ILE A 79 14.98 0.07 -19.13
N LYS A 80 15.42 0.99 -18.26
CA LYS A 80 15.78 2.36 -18.68
C LYS A 80 16.90 2.34 -19.73
N ALA A 81 17.92 1.50 -19.56
CA ALA A 81 18.99 1.34 -20.53
C ALA A 81 18.45 0.84 -21.88
N ARG A 82 17.59 -0.19 -21.88
CA ARG A 82 16.93 -0.70 -23.10
C ARG A 82 16.07 0.36 -23.79
N LEU A 83 15.31 1.14 -23.03
CA LEU A 83 14.51 2.23 -23.62
C LEU A 83 15.38 3.28 -24.30
N LEU A 84 16.55 3.61 -23.75
CA LEU A 84 17.49 4.55 -24.37
C LEU A 84 18.09 4.00 -25.66
N GLU A 85 18.50 2.73 -25.67
CA GLU A 85 19.01 2.03 -26.89
C GLU A 85 17.99 2.10 -28.03
N GLU A 86 16.70 2.03 -27.71
CA GLU A 86 15.58 2.01 -28.65
C GLU A 86 15.03 3.41 -28.98
N GLY A 87 15.74 4.46 -28.56
CA GLY A 87 15.36 5.86 -28.80
C GLY A 87 14.08 6.30 -28.07
N GLN A 88 13.61 5.53 -27.09
CA GLN A 88 12.41 5.83 -26.33
C GLN A 88 12.70 6.71 -25.11
N ARG A 89 11.79 7.66 -24.83
CA ARG A 89 11.92 8.52 -23.65
C ARG A 89 11.73 7.70 -22.37
N ILE A 90 12.56 7.94 -21.36
CA ILE A 90 12.38 7.38 -20.02
C ILE A 90 11.20 8.09 -19.34
N LYS A 91 10.01 7.50 -19.44
CA LYS A 91 8.80 7.91 -18.72
C LYS A 91 8.20 6.71 -18.02
N HIS A 92 7.43 6.96 -16.96
CA HIS A 92 6.76 5.91 -16.18
C HIS A 92 5.97 4.95 -17.07
N ASP A 93 5.19 5.48 -18.02
CA ASP A 93 4.32 4.68 -18.88
C ASP A 93 5.14 3.81 -19.85
N ASN A 94 6.26 4.31 -20.39
CA ASN A 94 7.15 3.53 -21.26
C ASN A 94 7.85 2.38 -20.51
N ILE A 95 8.30 2.63 -19.29
CA ILE A 95 8.86 1.58 -18.41
C ILE A 95 7.78 0.52 -18.14
N LEU A 96 6.56 0.95 -17.86
CA LEU A 96 5.44 0.04 -17.57
C LEU A 96 5.05 -0.80 -18.80
N LEU A 97 4.93 -0.18 -19.98
CA LEU A 97 4.70 -0.88 -21.25
C LEU A 97 5.76 -1.96 -21.48
N TYR A 98 7.04 -1.60 -21.35
CA TYR A 98 8.15 -2.54 -21.55
C TYR A 98 8.11 -3.71 -20.55
N LYS A 99 7.84 -3.44 -19.27
CA LYS A 99 7.68 -4.50 -18.26
C LYS A 99 6.55 -5.46 -18.58
N LEU A 100 5.40 -4.94 -18.98
CA LEU A 100 4.24 -5.76 -19.31
C LEU A 100 4.50 -6.56 -20.59
N TRP A 101 5.23 -5.99 -21.55
CA TRP A 101 5.64 -6.65 -22.78
C TRP A 101 6.55 -7.85 -22.52
N GLU A 102 7.62 -7.67 -21.72
CA GLU A 102 8.49 -8.79 -21.33
C GLU A 102 7.72 -9.84 -20.51
N GLU A 103 6.89 -9.43 -19.54
CA GLU A 103 6.13 -10.35 -18.70
C GLU A 103 5.16 -11.21 -19.52
N CYS A 104 4.51 -10.63 -20.54
CA CYS A 104 3.62 -11.37 -21.43
C CYS A 104 4.35 -12.02 -22.61
N LYS A 105 5.69 -12.19 -22.52
CA LYS A 105 6.55 -12.84 -23.52
C LYS A 105 6.34 -12.26 -24.93
N HIS A 106 6.13 -10.96 -25.01
CA HIS A 106 5.93 -10.20 -26.25
C HIS A 106 4.66 -10.61 -27.02
N VAL A 107 3.68 -11.22 -26.36
CA VAL A 107 2.44 -11.68 -26.99
C VAL A 107 1.24 -11.08 -26.26
N CYS A 108 0.25 -10.62 -27.02
CA CYS A 108 -1.01 -10.14 -26.44
C CYS A 108 -1.77 -11.30 -25.76
N PRO A 109 -2.06 -11.25 -24.45
CA PRO A 109 -2.80 -12.30 -23.75
C PRO A 109 -4.22 -12.50 -24.30
N TYR A 110 -4.83 -11.44 -24.82
CA TYR A 110 -6.20 -11.45 -25.31
C TYR A 110 -6.32 -12.02 -26.72
N THR A 111 -5.44 -11.63 -27.64
CA THR A 111 -5.55 -12.01 -29.06
C THR A 111 -4.54 -13.08 -29.49
N GLY A 112 -3.48 -13.30 -28.74
CA GLY A 112 -2.37 -14.20 -29.11
C GLY A 112 -1.45 -13.67 -30.19
N ARG A 113 -1.66 -12.44 -30.68
CA ARG A 113 -0.76 -11.79 -31.62
C ARG A 113 0.54 -11.39 -30.93
N THR A 114 1.67 -11.65 -31.59
CA THR A 114 2.97 -11.10 -31.20
C THR A 114 2.92 -9.57 -31.26
N ILE A 115 3.67 -8.94 -30.38
CA ILE A 115 3.82 -7.49 -30.28
C ILE A 115 5.30 -7.21 -30.53
N SER A 116 5.62 -6.54 -31.63
CA SER A 116 6.98 -6.04 -31.83
C SER A 116 7.26 -4.86 -30.89
N LEU A 117 8.54 -4.54 -30.71
CA LEU A 117 8.93 -3.39 -29.91
C LEU A 117 8.47 -2.06 -30.53
N SER A 118 8.44 -1.96 -31.86
CA SER A 118 7.89 -0.80 -32.56
C SER A 118 6.38 -0.65 -32.34
N GLN A 119 5.63 -1.76 -32.37
CA GLN A 119 4.19 -1.75 -32.10
C GLN A 119 3.88 -1.34 -30.66
N LEU A 120 4.72 -1.74 -29.70
CA LEU A 120 4.53 -1.43 -28.28
C LEU A 120 4.39 0.08 -28.01
N PHE A 121 5.13 0.91 -28.74
CA PHE A 121 5.15 2.37 -28.56
C PHE A 121 4.35 3.14 -29.62
N SER A 122 3.73 2.43 -30.58
CA SER A 122 2.95 3.03 -31.68
C SER A 122 1.56 3.53 -31.26
N GLY A 123 1.02 3.02 -30.14
CA GLY A 123 -0.37 3.22 -29.72
C GLY A 123 -1.35 2.14 -30.18
N GLU A 124 -0.93 1.19 -31.03
CA GLU A 124 -1.71 -0.01 -31.38
C GLU A 124 -1.98 -0.91 -30.17
N VAL A 125 -1.04 -0.93 -29.22
CA VAL A 125 -1.10 -1.69 -27.98
C VAL A 125 -1.23 -0.73 -26.80
N GLN A 126 -2.09 -1.08 -25.86
CA GLN A 126 -2.40 -0.27 -24.69
C GLN A 126 -2.23 -1.09 -23.42
N ILE A 127 -1.97 -0.38 -22.32
CA ILE A 127 -2.04 -0.97 -20.98
C ILE A 127 -3.52 -1.20 -20.66
N GLU A 128 -3.86 -2.45 -20.39
CA GLU A 128 -5.21 -2.86 -20.03
C GLU A 128 -5.30 -3.37 -18.60
N HIS A 129 -6.40 -3.03 -17.91
CA HIS A 129 -6.73 -3.59 -16.62
C HIS A 129 -7.47 -4.91 -16.78
N ILE A 130 -6.88 -6.01 -16.29
CA ILE A 130 -7.49 -7.34 -16.30
C ILE A 130 -8.87 -7.28 -15.66
N HIS A 131 -8.95 -6.81 -14.42
CA HIS A 131 -10.21 -6.39 -13.81
C HIS A 131 -10.37 -4.89 -13.98
N PRO A 132 -11.44 -4.42 -14.64
CA PRO A 132 -11.62 -3.02 -14.96
C PRO A 132 -11.42 -2.09 -13.75
N TRP A 133 -10.78 -0.93 -13.98
CA TRP A 133 -10.56 0.09 -12.95
C TRP A 133 -11.87 0.52 -12.28
N SER A 134 -12.89 0.78 -13.08
CA SER A 134 -14.25 1.19 -12.67
C SER A 134 -14.94 0.23 -11.70
N ARG A 135 -14.48 -1.02 -11.67
CA ARG A 135 -15.02 -2.08 -10.83
C ARG A 135 -14.06 -2.56 -9.76
N SER A 136 -12.81 -2.07 -9.71
CA SER A 136 -11.79 -2.61 -8.79
C SER A 136 -10.93 -1.56 -8.08
N LEU A 137 -10.82 -0.35 -8.62
CA LEU A 137 -9.83 0.68 -8.22
C LEU A 137 -8.39 0.13 -8.11
N ASN A 138 -8.10 -0.95 -8.83
CA ASN A 138 -6.85 -1.66 -8.69
C ASN A 138 -5.88 -1.32 -9.82
N ASP A 139 -5.02 -0.34 -9.58
CA ASP A 139 -3.96 0.06 -10.51
C ASP A 139 -2.65 -0.72 -10.34
N SER A 140 -2.66 -1.85 -9.61
CA SER A 140 -1.44 -2.61 -9.37
C SER A 140 -0.91 -3.24 -10.66
N PHE A 141 0.41 -3.47 -10.72
CA PHE A 141 1.05 -4.20 -11.82
C PHE A 141 0.41 -5.57 -12.04
N SER A 142 -0.01 -6.27 -10.99
CA SER A 142 -0.68 -7.57 -11.08
C SER A 142 -2.07 -7.52 -11.72
N ASN A 143 -2.69 -6.34 -11.84
CA ASN A 143 -3.96 -6.14 -12.52
C ASN A 143 -3.80 -5.53 -13.90
N LYS A 144 -2.57 -5.29 -14.37
CA LYS A 144 -2.29 -4.68 -15.67
C LYS A 144 -1.67 -5.69 -16.61
N THR A 145 -2.00 -5.60 -17.89
CA THR A 145 -1.34 -6.33 -18.97
C THR A 145 -1.42 -5.53 -20.27
N LEU A 146 -1.02 -6.11 -21.40
CA LEU A 146 -1.12 -5.47 -22.71
C LEU A 146 -2.34 -5.99 -23.48
N CYS A 147 -2.99 -5.11 -24.22
CA CYS A 147 -4.05 -5.47 -25.15
C CYS A 147 -3.96 -4.61 -26.41
N TYR A 148 -4.35 -5.15 -27.56
CA TYR A 148 -4.53 -4.32 -28.75
C TYR A 148 -5.72 -3.38 -28.56
N ALA A 149 -5.62 -2.14 -29.03
CA ALA A 149 -6.58 -1.07 -28.72
C ALA A 149 -8.01 -1.39 -29.22
N ASP A 150 -8.13 -2.08 -30.35
CA ASP A 150 -9.40 -2.53 -30.92
C ASP A 150 -10.07 -3.60 -30.04
N GLU A 151 -9.31 -4.59 -29.59
CA GLU A 151 -9.80 -5.66 -28.72
C GLU A 151 -10.14 -5.11 -27.33
N ASN A 152 -9.32 -4.20 -26.82
CA ASN A 152 -9.57 -3.54 -25.55
C ASN A 152 -10.89 -2.76 -25.55
N ARG A 153 -11.17 -2.05 -26.65
CA ARG A 153 -12.42 -1.31 -26.83
C ARG A 153 -13.64 -2.23 -26.83
N LYS A 154 -13.54 -3.43 -27.43
CA LYS A 154 -14.62 -4.42 -27.45
C LYS A 154 -14.88 -5.00 -26.05
N LYS A 155 -13.81 -5.35 -25.31
CA LYS A 155 -13.92 -5.87 -23.93
C LYS A 155 -14.59 -4.86 -22.99
N GLY A 156 -14.29 -3.57 -23.13
CA GLY A 156 -14.90 -2.51 -22.34
C GLY A 156 -14.75 -2.74 -20.82
N ASN A 157 -15.85 -2.62 -20.07
CA ASN A 157 -15.87 -2.75 -18.60
C ASN A 157 -16.12 -4.20 -18.11
N GLN A 158 -15.83 -5.20 -18.95
CA GLN A 158 -15.94 -6.62 -18.61
C GLN A 158 -14.59 -7.19 -18.18
N THR A 159 -14.59 -8.22 -17.34
CA THR A 159 -13.42 -9.07 -17.07
C THR A 159 -13.15 -10.00 -18.27
N PRO A 160 -11.97 -10.66 -18.36
CA PRO A 160 -11.70 -11.58 -19.46
C PRO A 160 -12.73 -12.73 -19.50
N PHE A 161 -13.14 -13.25 -18.35
CA PHE A 161 -14.15 -14.30 -18.30
C PHE A 161 -15.53 -13.82 -18.73
N GLU A 162 -15.97 -12.62 -18.33
CA GLU A 162 -17.27 -12.10 -18.78
C GLU A 162 -17.31 -11.83 -20.29
N PHE A 163 -16.18 -11.45 -20.89
CA PHE A 163 -16.10 -11.15 -22.32
C PHE A 163 -15.95 -12.42 -23.19
N TYR A 164 -15.12 -13.38 -22.79
CA TYR A 164 -14.84 -14.58 -23.59
C TYR A 164 -15.48 -15.88 -23.07
N GLY A 165 -15.96 -15.90 -21.83
CA GLY A 165 -16.36 -17.13 -21.13
C GLY A 165 -17.61 -17.82 -21.66
N ASN A 166 -18.38 -17.15 -22.51
CA ASN A 166 -19.57 -17.73 -23.15
C ASN A 166 -19.21 -18.70 -24.29
N ASP A 167 -18.01 -18.60 -24.86
CA ASP A 167 -17.48 -19.55 -25.84
C ASP A 167 -16.43 -20.43 -25.16
N GLU A 168 -16.80 -21.67 -24.83
CA GLU A 168 -15.96 -22.57 -24.05
C GLU A 168 -14.64 -22.92 -24.76
N ALA A 169 -14.69 -23.12 -26.08
CA ALA A 169 -13.52 -23.46 -26.87
C ALA A 169 -12.53 -22.29 -26.93
N ASN A 170 -13.05 -21.09 -27.24
CA ASN A 170 -12.24 -19.87 -27.25
C ASN A 170 -11.69 -19.55 -25.85
N TRP A 171 -12.52 -19.66 -24.81
CA TRP A 171 -12.08 -19.45 -23.43
C TRP A 171 -11.00 -20.43 -23.00
N SER A 172 -11.08 -21.70 -23.41
CA SER A 172 -10.04 -22.69 -23.14
C SER A 172 -8.70 -22.29 -23.79
N ALA A 173 -8.72 -21.92 -25.07
CA ALA A 173 -7.53 -21.46 -25.78
C ALA A 173 -6.92 -20.18 -25.14
N ILE A 174 -7.75 -19.25 -24.71
CA ILE A 174 -7.33 -18.03 -24.01
C ILE A 174 -6.69 -18.37 -22.66
N LYS A 175 -7.28 -19.27 -21.87
CA LYS A 175 -6.72 -19.71 -20.57
C LYS A 175 -5.36 -20.37 -20.76
N GLU A 176 -5.24 -21.30 -21.70
CA GLU A 176 -3.97 -21.98 -21.97
C GLU A 176 -2.88 -21.00 -22.41
N ARG A 177 -3.23 -20.04 -23.27
CA ARG A 177 -2.32 -18.97 -23.65
C ARG A 177 -1.93 -18.12 -22.45
N ALA A 178 -2.89 -17.63 -21.67
CA ALA A 178 -2.63 -16.83 -20.48
C ALA A 178 -1.75 -17.57 -19.47
N LEU A 179 -1.94 -18.88 -19.29
CA LEU A 179 -1.10 -19.72 -18.42
C LEU A 179 0.35 -19.74 -18.91
N LYS A 180 0.57 -19.91 -20.22
CA LYS A 180 1.90 -19.89 -20.83
C LYS A 180 2.54 -18.51 -20.71
N LEU A 181 1.81 -17.43 -20.97
CA LEU A 181 2.36 -16.07 -20.95
C LEU A 181 2.68 -15.62 -19.52
N PHE A 182 1.78 -15.83 -18.57
CA PHE A 182 1.93 -15.44 -17.17
C PHE A 182 2.54 -16.54 -16.29
N SER A 183 3.51 -17.27 -16.82
CA SER A 183 4.32 -18.20 -16.03
C SER A 183 5.41 -17.45 -15.27
N ASP A 184 5.76 -17.91 -14.07
CA ASP A 184 6.82 -17.29 -13.29
C ASP A 184 8.17 -17.40 -14.01
N THR A 185 8.95 -16.34 -13.94
CA THR A 185 10.33 -16.24 -14.44
C THR A 185 11.23 -15.63 -13.38
N LYS A 186 12.54 -15.60 -13.62
CA LYS A 186 13.49 -14.95 -12.70
C LYS A 186 13.21 -13.45 -12.57
N GLU A 187 12.85 -12.82 -13.69
CA GLU A 187 12.52 -11.40 -13.80
C GLU A 187 11.11 -11.12 -13.26
N TYR A 188 10.15 -12.04 -13.51
CA TYR A 188 8.75 -11.94 -13.09
C TYR A 188 8.30 -13.17 -12.27
N PRO A 189 8.76 -13.33 -11.02
CA PRO A 189 8.54 -14.52 -10.18
C PRO A 189 7.15 -14.59 -9.54
N ASN A 190 6.27 -13.63 -9.85
CA ASN A 190 4.89 -13.58 -9.34
C ASN A 190 3.87 -13.43 -10.48
N ALA A 191 4.28 -13.70 -11.72
CA ALA A 191 3.42 -13.60 -12.90
C ALA A 191 2.23 -14.59 -12.79
N TYR A 192 2.40 -15.73 -12.15
CA TYR A 192 1.32 -16.71 -11.99
C TYR A 192 0.13 -16.16 -11.18
N GLN A 193 0.33 -15.19 -10.29
CA GLN A 193 -0.78 -14.53 -9.60
C GLN A 193 -1.62 -13.67 -10.55
N LYS A 194 -1.01 -13.13 -11.60
CA LYS A 194 -1.69 -12.43 -12.69
C LYS A 194 -2.54 -13.40 -13.51
N PHE A 195 -2.02 -14.60 -13.81
CA PHE A 195 -2.81 -15.65 -14.44
C PHE A 195 -4.08 -15.97 -13.64
N LYS A 196 -3.96 -16.24 -12.33
CA LYS A 196 -5.12 -16.54 -11.47
C LYS A 196 -6.18 -15.46 -11.51
N ARG A 197 -5.75 -14.20 -11.56
CA ARG A 197 -6.64 -13.05 -11.72
C ARG A 197 -7.28 -13.03 -13.10
N PHE A 198 -6.50 -13.25 -14.15
CA PHE A 198 -6.97 -13.25 -15.53
C PHE A 198 -8.10 -14.26 -15.77
N VAL A 199 -8.00 -15.45 -15.17
CA VAL A 199 -8.97 -16.54 -15.34
C VAL A 199 -10.07 -16.57 -14.29
N GLN A 200 -10.16 -15.55 -13.43
CA GLN A 200 -11.14 -15.50 -12.36
C GLN A 200 -12.57 -15.40 -12.93
N GLN A 201 -13.40 -16.39 -12.65
CA GLN A 201 -14.78 -16.44 -13.16
C GLN A 201 -15.75 -15.60 -12.33
N LYS A 202 -15.59 -15.63 -11.00
CA LYS A 202 -16.42 -14.85 -10.08
C LYS A 202 -15.72 -13.55 -9.77
N PHE A 203 -16.23 -12.45 -10.31
CA PHE A 203 -15.83 -11.11 -9.94
C PHE A 203 -16.84 -10.53 -8.95
N ASP A 204 -16.36 -9.95 -7.86
CA ASP A 204 -17.22 -9.28 -6.88
C ASP A 204 -17.24 -7.79 -7.20
N ASP A 205 -18.42 -7.31 -7.59
CA ASP A 205 -18.67 -5.93 -7.96
C ASP A 205 -18.74 -4.97 -6.77
N ASP A 206 -18.83 -5.47 -5.53
CA ASP A 206 -18.83 -4.63 -4.33
C ASP A 206 -17.39 -4.23 -3.93
N PHE A 207 -16.64 -3.66 -4.86
CA PHE A 207 -15.30 -3.15 -4.60
C PHE A 207 -15.32 -1.93 -3.68
N SER A 208 -16.38 -1.13 -3.73
CA SER A 208 -16.49 0.11 -2.96
C SER A 208 -16.50 -0.20 -1.46
N SER A 209 -17.24 -1.23 -1.02
CA SER A 209 -17.20 -1.66 0.37
C SER A 209 -15.83 -2.19 0.79
N ARG A 210 -15.13 -2.95 -0.08
CA ARG A 210 -13.78 -3.48 0.20
C ARG A 210 -12.72 -2.38 0.32
N GLN A 211 -12.86 -1.30 -0.44
CA GLN A 211 -11.98 -0.13 -0.35
C GLN A 211 -12.22 0.70 0.91
N LEU A 212 -13.39 0.54 1.53
CA LEU A 212 -13.77 1.20 2.78
C LEU A 212 -13.57 0.30 4.01
N ASN A 213 -13.49 -1.02 3.84
CA ASN A 213 -13.39 -2.00 4.93
C ASN A 213 -12.12 -2.87 4.84
N ASP A 214 -11.19 -2.68 5.78
CA ASP A 214 -10.00 -3.50 5.93
C ASP A 214 -10.23 -4.65 6.92
N THR A 215 -10.09 -5.87 6.43
CA THR A 215 -10.34 -7.11 7.18
C THR A 215 -9.10 -7.68 7.87
N ARG A 216 -7.94 -7.02 7.77
CA ARG A 216 -6.69 -7.47 8.40
C ARG A 216 -6.78 -7.42 9.93
N TYR A 217 -6.00 -8.28 10.58
CA TYR A 217 -6.02 -8.46 12.05
C TYR A 217 -5.90 -7.14 12.83
N ILE A 218 -4.86 -6.34 12.57
CA ILE A 218 -4.67 -5.05 13.27
C ILE A 218 -5.83 -4.08 13.04
N SER A 219 -6.42 -4.08 11.85
CA SER A 219 -7.55 -3.23 11.49
C SER A 219 -8.81 -3.66 12.25
N LYS A 220 -9.01 -4.97 12.44
CA LYS A 220 -10.08 -5.54 13.28
C LYS A 220 -9.87 -5.21 14.75
N GLU A 221 -8.66 -5.36 15.28
CA GLU A 221 -8.36 -5.00 16.68
C GLU A 221 -8.61 -3.51 16.96
N ALA A 222 -8.14 -2.62 16.07
CA ALA A 222 -8.41 -1.18 16.18
C ALA A 222 -9.90 -0.88 16.12
N LYS A 223 -10.64 -1.49 15.18
CA LYS A 223 -12.10 -1.34 15.08
C LYS A 223 -12.78 -1.77 16.37
N ASN A 224 -12.51 -2.98 16.84
CA ASN A 224 -13.13 -3.53 18.04
C ASN A 224 -12.86 -2.66 19.27
N TYR A 225 -11.63 -2.16 19.38
CA TYR A 225 -11.23 -1.31 20.49
C TYR A 225 -11.97 0.04 20.49
N LEU A 226 -12.04 0.70 19.33
CA LEU A 226 -12.73 1.99 19.16
C LEU A 226 -14.25 1.87 19.22
N SER A 227 -14.81 0.71 18.85
CA SER A 227 -16.25 0.45 18.93
C SER A 227 -16.82 0.53 20.35
N LYS A 228 -15.96 0.56 21.38
CA LYS A 228 -16.39 0.76 22.77
C LYS A 228 -16.97 2.15 23.02
N ILE A 229 -16.49 3.17 22.31
CA ILE A 229 -16.85 4.58 22.52
C ILE A 229 -17.69 5.15 21.36
N CYS A 230 -17.56 4.59 20.16
CA CYS A 230 -18.24 5.07 18.96
C CYS A 230 -18.91 3.91 18.23
N LYS A 231 -20.17 4.09 17.81
CA LYS A 231 -20.92 3.05 17.09
C LYS A 231 -20.47 2.93 15.63
N ASN A 232 -20.14 4.07 15.02
CA ASN A 232 -19.78 4.15 13.62
C ASN A 232 -18.25 4.19 13.47
N VAL A 233 -17.62 3.01 13.48
CA VAL A 233 -16.18 2.86 13.26
C VAL A 233 -15.92 2.19 11.92
N MET A 234 -15.22 2.91 11.04
CA MET A 234 -14.78 2.41 9.75
C MET A 234 -13.25 2.28 9.75
N VAL A 235 -12.75 1.18 9.21
CA VAL A 235 -11.30 0.98 9.04
C VAL A 235 -11.02 0.66 7.59
N SER A 236 -10.17 1.44 6.92
CA SER A 236 -9.94 1.31 5.47
C SER A 236 -8.49 0.90 5.15
N PRO A 237 -8.26 0.21 4.01
CA PRO A 237 -6.94 -0.28 3.60
C PRO A 237 -6.00 0.79 3.01
N GLY A 238 -6.48 2.01 2.76
CA GLY A 238 -5.67 3.17 2.35
C GLY A 238 -5.52 3.44 0.86
N GLN A 239 -5.96 2.50 0.00
CA GLN A 239 -5.87 2.68 -1.45
C GLN A 239 -6.81 3.81 -1.93
N ALA A 240 -8.02 3.90 -1.38
CA ALA A 240 -8.93 5.02 -1.65
C ALA A 240 -8.32 6.37 -1.20
N THR A 241 -7.74 6.43 0.01
CA THR A 241 -7.11 7.63 0.59
C THR A 241 -6.07 8.22 -0.34
N SER A 242 -5.12 7.41 -0.82
CA SER A 242 -4.05 7.90 -1.69
C SER A 242 -4.58 8.45 -3.02
N ASN A 243 -5.63 7.86 -3.58
CA ASN A 243 -6.23 8.32 -4.83
C ASN A 243 -7.04 9.61 -4.62
N LEU A 244 -7.83 9.68 -3.54
CA LEU A 244 -8.59 10.88 -3.18
C LEU A 244 -7.66 12.05 -2.86
N ARG A 245 -6.58 11.82 -2.09
CA ARG A 245 -5.53 12.82 -1.82
C ARG A 245 -4.97 13.41 -3.13
N GLN A 246 -4.70 12.56 -4.11
CA GLN A 246 -4.25 13.00 -5.43
C GLN A 246 -5.33 13.81 -6.17
N LYS A 247 -6.58 13.35 -6.18
CA LYS A 247 -7.69 14.00 -6.89
C LYS A 247 -8.10 15.34 -6.27
N TRP A 248 -7.99 15.47 -4.96
CA TRP A 248 -8.17 16.74 -4.25
C TRP A 248 -6.94 17.64 -4.29
N GLY A 249 -5.88 17.22 -4.99
CA GLY A 249 -4.68 18.01 -5.19
C GLY A 249 -3.77 18.08 -3.97
N LEU A 250 -4.06 17.45 -2.83
CA LEU A 250 -3.31 17.63 -1.59
C LEU A 250 -1.86 17.09 -1.61
N ASN A 251 -1.45 16.39 -2.68
CA ASN A 251 -0.09 15.86 -2.81
C ASN A 251 0.98 16.96 -2.90
N HIS A 252 0.65 18.21 -3.27
CA HIS A 252 1.65 19.29 -3.39
C HIS A 252 1.93 20.01 -2.07
N ILE A 253 1.03 19.95 -1.09
CA ILE A 253 1.13 20.72 0.18
C ILE A 253 2.46 20.48 0.93
N LEU A 254 3.05 19.29 0.80
CA LEU A 254 4.31 18.91 1.45
C LEU A 254 5.42 18.52 0.46
N ASN A 255 5.20 18.69 -0.84
CA ASN A 255 6.21 18.40 -1.86
C ASN A 255 6.53 19.69 -2.61
N ASP A 256 7.48 20.47 -2.09
CA ASP A 256 8.20 21.42 -2.93
C ASP A 256 9.11 20.63 -3.89
N GLU A 257 8.96 20.92 -5.17
CA GLU A 257 9.84 20.53 -6.29
C GLU A 257 10.59 19.18 -6.19
N ASN A 258 10.04 18.17 -6.88
CA ASN A 258 10.75 16.97 -7.37
C ASN A 258 11.42 15.99 -6.38
N ALA A 259 11.33 16.18 -5.06
CA ALA A 259 11.71 15.17 -4.08
C ALA A 259 10.49 14.64 -3.34
N LYS A 260 10.20 13.33 -3.43
CA LYS A 260 9.26 12.69 -2.51
C LYS A 260 9.92 12.59 -1.12
N THR A 261 9.97 13.69 -0.37
CA THR A 261 10.48 13.69 1.00
C THR A 261 9.40 13.15 1.93
N ARG A 262 9.29 11.82 1.98
CA ARG A 262 8.54 11.09 3.03
C ARG A 262 9.06 11.34 4.45
N GLU A 263 10.11 12.13 4.59
CA GLU A 263 10.71 12.58 5.85
C GLU A 263 9.80 13.54 6.61
N ASP A 264 8.89 14.25 5.94
CA ASP A 264 7.95 15.14 6.63
C ASP A 264 6.74 14.36 7.16
N HIS A 265 6.66 14.17 8.48
CA HIS A 265 5.58 13.42 9.13
C HIS A 265 4.19 14.08 9.05
N ARG A 266 4.08 15.35 8.64
CA ARG A 266 2.77 16.04 8.48
C ARG A 266 1.88 15.38 7.43
N HIS A 267 2.43 14.56 6.53
CA HIS A 267 1.62 13.81 5.56
C HIS A 267 0.62 12.85 6.24
N HIS A 268 0.87 12.40 7.47
CA HIS A 268 -0.09 11.61 8.24
C HIS A 268 -1.34 12.40 8.60
N ALA A 269 -1.22 13.71 8.87
CA ALA A 269 -2.37 14.58 9.14
C ALA A 269 -3.18 14.81 7.85
N ILE A 270 -2.51 14.96 6.71
CA ILE A 270 -3.18 15.04 5.40
C ILE A 270 -3.97 13.77 5.12
N ASP A 271 -3.38 12.59 5.36
CA ASP A 271 -4.07 11.31 5.19
C ASP A 271 -5.26 11.16 6.15
N ALA A 272 -5.12 11.62 7.40
CA ALA A 272 -6.23 11.65 8.37
C ALA A 272 -7.37 12.57 7.92
N LEU A 273 -7.07 13.76 7.39
CA LEU A 273 -8.05 14.68 6.82
C LEU A 273 -8.78 14.02 5.63
N VAL A 274 -8.03 13.41 4.72
CA VAL A 274 -8.61 12.71 3.56
C VAL A 274 -9.55 11.59 4.00
N MET A 275 -9.11 10.79 4.99
CA MET A 275 -9.91 9.72 5.58
C MET A 275 -11.20 10.27 6.19
N ALA A 276 -11.12 11.34 7.00
CA ALA A 276 -12.28 11.96 7.61
C ALA A 276 -13.33 12.40 6.57
N CYS A 277 -12.88 13.02 5.46
CA CYS A 277 -13.75 13.50 4.38
C CYS A 277 -14.19 12.39 3.40
N THR A 278 -13.63 11.19 3.47
CA THR A 278 -13.97 10.11 2.53
C THR A 278 -15.40 9.63 2.74
N LYS A 279 -16.14 9.51 1.65
CA LYS A 279 -17.54 9.03 1.58
C LYS A 279 -17.64 7.99 0.46
N LEU A 280 -18.66 7.13 0.53
CA LEU A 280 -18.94 6.15 -0.52
C LEU A 280 -19.12 6.81 -1.89
N SER A 281 -19.78 7.97 -1.95
CA SER A 281 -19.97 8.74 -3.19
C SER A 281 -18.64 9.18 -3.83
N TYR A 282 -17.63 9.57 -3.04
CA TYR A 282 -16.31 9.91 -3.57
C TYR A 282 -15.58 8.69 -4.12
N VAL A 283 -15.73 7.51 -3.51
CA VAL A 283 -15.12 6.26 -3.99
C VAL A 283 -15.79 5.80 -5.30
N GLN A 284 -17.12 5.91 -5.38
CA GLN A 284 -17.88 5.65 -6.60
C GLN A 284 -17.56 6.64 -7.71
N GLU A 285 -17.38 7.92 -7.38
CA GLU A 285 -16.96 8.91 -8.35
C GLU A 285 -15.55 8.57 -8.84
N LEU A 286 -14.59 8.30 -7.94
CA LEU A 286 -13.21 7.93 -8.28
C LEU A 286 -13.11 6.75 -9.26
N SER A 287 -14.03 5.79 -9.19
CA SER A 287 -14.01 4.64 -10.11
C SER A 287 -14.28 5.03 -11.56
N LYS A 288 -14.96 6.16 -11.81
CA LYS A 288 -15.17 6.70 -13.15
C LYS A 288 -13.88 7.29 -13.75
N TRP A 289 -12.89 7.59 -12.92
CA TRP A 289 -11.66 8.29 -13.31
C TRP A 289 -10.51 7.33 -13.58
N ASN A 290 -10.51 6.67 -14.74
CA ASN A 290 -9.39 5.82 -15.15
C ASN A 290 -8.28 6.66 -15.80
N ARG A 291 -7.03 6.50 -15.35
CA ARG A 291 -5.86 7.19 -15.92
C ARG A 291 -5.59 6.83 -17.39
N TYR A 292 -5.90 5.60 -17.80
CA TYR A 292 -5.64 5.12 -19.17
C TYR A 292 -6.82 5.34 -20.11
N ASN A 293 -8.02 5.59 -19.57
CA ASN A 293 -9.20 5.91 -20.37
C ASN A 293 -9.50 7.41 -20.26
N ARG A 294 -8.92 8.21 -21.16
CA ARG A 294 -9.10 9.66 -21.22
C ARG A 294 -10.34 9.99 -22.05
N THR A 295 -11.54 9.72 -21.53
CA THR A 295 -12.74 10.36 -22.07
C THR A 295 -12.64 11.87 -21.83
N TYR A 296 -13.00 12.68 -22.82
CA TYR A 296 -12.86 14.15 -22.79
C TYR A 296 -13.78 14.83 -21.76
N ASP A 297 -14.72 14.08 -21.19
CA ASP A 297 -15.84 14.58 -20.38
C ASP A 297 -15.60 14.54 -18.86
N LEU A 298 -14.34 14.64 -18.43
CA LEU A 298 -13.98 14.61 -17.02
C LEU A 298 -14.28 15.97 -16.36
N LYS A 299 -15.53 16.12 -15.88
CA LYS A 299 -15.96 17.19 -14.94
C LYS A 299 -14.97 17.29 -13.79
N LYS A 300 -14.74 18.47 -13.17
CA LYS A 300 -13.87 18.59 -11.99
C LYS A 300 -14.27 17.59 -10.89
N PHE A 301 -13.29 16.89 -10.28
CA PHE A 301 -13.55 15.96 -9.19
C PHE A 301 -14.17 16.72 -8.00
N PRO A 302 -15.26 16.23 -7.39
CA PRO A 302 -15.95 16.97 -6.34
C PRO A 302 -15.07 17.12 -5.10
N LEU A 303 -15.01 18.35 -4.59
CA LEU A 303 -14.31 18.68 -3.35
C LEU A 303 -15.22 18.44 -2.13
N PRO A 304 -14.65 18.19 -0.94
CA PRO A 304 -15.39 18.18 0.33
C PRO A 304 -16.11 19.50 0.62
N TRP A 305 -15.44 20.63 0.33
CA TRP A 305 -15.98 21.98 0.33
C TRP A 305 -15.14 22.85 -0.62
N GLU A 306 -15.58 24.07 -0.92
CA GLU A 306 -15.01 24.92 -1.98
C GLU A 306 -13.52 25.24 -1.78
N THR A 307 -13.15 25.64 -0.56
CA THR A 307 -11.78 26.02 -0.17
C THR A 307 -10.94 24.86 0.38
N PHE A 308 -11.36 23.60 0.17
CA PHE A 308 -10.76 22.41 0.80
C PHE A 308 -9.24 22.34 0.73
N ASN A 309 -8.67 22.61 -0.44
CA ASN A 309 -7.23 22.52 -0.64
C ASN A 309 -6.48 23.63 0.13
N TYR A 310 -6.98 24.87 0.05
CA TYR A 310 -6.43 26.02 0.75
C TYR A 310 -6.51 25.86 2.28
N ASP A 311 -7.66 25.40 2.79
CA ASP A 311 -7.83 25.21 4.24
C ASP A 311 -6.93 24.09 4.77
N ALA A 312 -6.74 23.02 3.99
CA ALA A 312 -5.81 21.95 4.32
C ALA A 312 -4.37 22.45 4.39
N GLU A 313 -3.93 23.26 3.42
CA GLU A 313 -2.61 23.88 3.41
C GLU A 313 -2.39 24.74 4.66
N LYS A 314 -3.33 25.66 4.96
CA LYS A 314 -3.26 26.52 6.15
C LYS A 314 -3.30 25.77 7.47
N ALA A 315 -3.99 24.64 7.54
CA ALA A 315 -4.00 23.79 8.71
C ALA A 315 -2.65 23.08 8.89
N VAL A 316 -2.08 22.54 7.81
CA VAL A 316 -0.80 21.81 7.81
C VAL A 316 0.38 22.70 8.22
N ASP A 317 0.37 23.97 7.80
CA ASP A 317 1.41 24.95 8.18
C ASP A 317 1.50 25.19 9.69
N LYS A 318 0.40 24.96 10.42
CA LYS A 318 0.32 25.17 11.88
C LYS A 318 0.70 23.93 12.69
N ILE A 319 0.95 22.80 12.02
CA ILE A 319 1.24 21.53 12.70
C ILE A 319 2.68 21.52 13.19
N LEU A 320 2.84 21.39 14.51
CA LEU A 320 4.14 21.11 15.12
C LEU A 320 4.44 19.61 15.05
N ILE A 321 5.63 19.26 14.53
CA ILE A 321 6.07 17.87 14.44
C ILE A 321 6.85 17.52 15.71
N SER A 322 6.34 16.56 16.48
CA SER A 322 7.08 15.97 17.59
C SER A 322 7.83 14.73 17.13
N HIS A 323 9.15 14.75 17.25
CA HIS A 323 9.98 13.57 17.01
C HIS A 323 10.26 12.87 18.33
N LYS A 324 9.97 11.57 18.39
CA LYS A 324 10.35 10.75 19.55
C LYS A 324 11.85 10.80 19.74
N LYS A 325 12.31 11.42 20.83
CA LYS A 325 13.71 11.34 21.25
C LYS A 325 14.01 9.89 21.63
N VAL A 326 14.87 9.23 20.85
CA VAL A 326 15.35 7.89 21.19
C VAL A 326 16.46 8.03 22.23
N SER A 327 16.09 8.32 23.49
CA SER A 327 17.04 8.30 24.60
C SER A 327 17.01 6.93 25.25
N ASN A 328 17.72 5.95 24.71
CA ASN A 328 17.90 4.66 25.40
C ASN A 328 19.21 4.00 24.95
N ASP A 329 20.35 4.67 25.12
CA ASP A 329 21.62 3.95 25.11
C ASP A 329 21.67 2.96 26.28
N ILE A 330 20.91 3.26 27.34
CA ILE A 330 20.92 2.55 28.62
C ILE A 330 19.49 2.30 29.10
N THR A 331 19.18 1.07 29.52
CA THR A 331 17.97 0.70 30.25
C THR A 331 18.32 0.21 31.64
N VAL A 332 17.72 0.83 32.66
CA VAL A 332 17.80 0.33 34.03
C VAL A 332 16.76 -0.79 34.21
N ARG A 333 17.22 -2.01 34.48
CA ARG A 333 16.37 -3.16 34.81
C ARG A 333 16.41 -3.39 36.31
N THR A 334 15.24 -3.49 36.93
CA THR A 334 15.15 -3.88 38.34
C THR A 334 14.62 -5.31 38.41
N HIS A 335 15.33 -6.19 39.10
CA HIS A 335 14.86 -7.52 39.47
C HIS A 335 14.72 -7.59 40.99
N VAL A 336 13.59 -8.07 41.48
CA VAL A 336 13.39 -8.29 42.92
C VAL A 336 13.36 -9.80 43.14
N THR A 337 14.30 -10.31 43.93
CA THR A 337 14.36 -11.73 44.33
C THR A 337 14.06 -11.80 45.82
N GLU A 338 13.21 -12.74 46.23
CA GLU A 338 12.92 -12.99 47.63
C GLU A 338 13.71 -14.23 48.10
N ILE A 339 14.55 -14.06 49.11
CA ILE A 339 15.35 -15.14 49.70
C ILE A 339 15.09 -15.12 51.20
N ASN A 340 14.61 -16.23 51.76
CA ASN A 340 14.28 -16.37 53.19
C ASN A 340 13.35 -15.26 53.73
N GLY A 341 12.35 -14.83 52.94
CA GLY A 341 11.41 -13.76 53.32
C GLY A 341 11.96 -12.33 53.20
N ILE A 342 13.20 -12.16 52.76
CA ILE A 342 13.83 -10.86 52.54
C ILE A 342 13.85 -10.55 51.05
N LYS A 343 13.30 -9.39 50.66
CA LYS A 343 13.27 -8.93 49.27
C LYS A 343 14.57 -8.21 48.93
N HIS A 344 15.34 -8.79 48.03
CA HIS A 344 16.55 -8.21 47.46
C HIS A 344 16.25 -7.53 46.13
N LYS A 345 16.45 -6.22 46.05
CA LYS A 345 16.31 -5.44 44.81
C LYS A 345 17.66 -5.35 44.10
N ASN A 346 17.78 -5.99 42.95
CA ASN A 346 18.94 -5.90 42.07
C ASN A 346 18.65 -4.88 40.95
N ILE A 347 19.53 -3.89 40.80
CA ILE A 347 19.43 -2.87 39.75
C ILE A 347 20.55 -3.11 38.75
N GLY A 348 20.20 -3.57 37.56
CA GLY A 348 21.11 -3.76 36.44
C GLY A 348 20.97 -2.65 35.41
N VAL A 349 22.07 -2.34 34.73
CA VAL A 349 22.11 -1.38 33.63
C VAL A 349 22.41 -2.16 32.35
N ALA A 350 21.51 -2.09 31.36
CA ALA A 350 21.68 -2.78 30.09
C ALA A 350 21.80 -1.77 28.95
N ALA A 351 22.92 -1.81 28.23
CA ALA A 351 23.06 -1.03 27.00
C ALA A 351 22.05 -1.52 25.95
N ARG A 352 21.35 -0.60 25.28
CA ARG A 352 20.46 -0.93 24.16
C ARG A 352 21.03 -0.37 22.87
N GLY A 353 21.19 -1.24 21.89
CA GLY A 353 21.67 -0.86 20.58
C GLY A 353 21.95 -2.08 19.72
N GLN A 354 22.07 -1.86 18.42
CA GLN A 354 22.62 -2.85 17.52
C GLN A 354 24.14 -2.94 17.80
N LEU A 355 24.60 -4.04 18.41
CA LEU A 355 26.02 -4.23 18.77
C LEU A 355 26.95 -4.32 17.55
N HIS A 356 26.41 -4.77 16.41
CA HIS A 356 27.13 -4.89 15.14
C HIS A 356 26.17 -4.80 13.95
N LYS A 357 26.68 -4.41 12.77
CA LYS A 357 25.91 -4.48 11.52
C LYS A 357 25.41 -5.92 11.27
N GLU A 358 24.30 -6.08 10.55
CA GLU A 358 23.73 -7.40 10.25
C GLU A 358 24.68 -8.30 9.44
N THR A 359 25.67 -7.72 8.76
CA THR A 359 26.78 -8.42 8.10
C THR A 359 28.08 -8.27 8.89
N VAL A 360 28.74 -9.40 9.15
CA VAL A 360 30.08 -9.46 9.73
C VAL A 360 31.08 -9.38 8.57
N PHE A 361 31.80 -8.27 8.44
CA PHE A 361 32.91 -8.19 7.49
C PHE A 361 34.17 -8.67 8.21
N GLY A 362 34.48 -9.96 8.08
CA GLY A 362 35.79 -10.48 8.43
C GLY A 362 36.73 -10.26 7.25
N LYS A 363 37.71 -9.36 7.36
CA LYS A 363 38.87 -9.38 6.45
C LYS A 363 39.70 -10.59 6.87
N ARG A 364 39.64 -11.67 6.10
CA ARG A 364 40.55 -12.81 6.31
C ARG A 364 41.79 -12.59 5.48
N THR A 365 42.95 -12.56 6.11
CA THR A 365 44.25 -12.76 5.47
C THR A 365 44.66 -14.20 5.75
N PHE A 366 44.53 -15.07 4.76
CA PHE A 366 45.08 -16.43 4.79
C PHE A 366 45.92 -16.59 3.51
N ASN A 367 47.21 -16.89 3.66
CA ASN A 367 48.18 -17.01 2.55
C ASN A 367 48.32 -15.79 1.61
N GLY A 368 48.19 -14.58 2.14
CA GLY A 368 48.45 -13.36 1.35
C GLY A 368 47.32 -12.96 0.40
N GLU A 369 46.24 -13.73 0.32
CA GLU A 369 45.01 -13.33 -0.39
C GLU A 369 44.03 -12.65 0.56
N GLU A 370 43.55 -11.47 0.16
CA GLU A 370 42.49 -10.76 0.87
C GLU A 370 41.13 -11.16 0.28
N ALA A 371 40.26 -11.72 1.13
CA ALA A 371 38.88 -12.01 0.75
C ALA A 371 37.89 -11.39 1.76
N PHE A 372 36.77 -10.89 1.23
CA PHE A 372 35.63 -10.39 1.99
C PHE A 372 34.53 -11.46 1.99
N HIS A 373 34.00 -11.81 3.17
CA HIS A 373 32.81 -12.64 3.33
C HIS A 373 31.56 -11.80 3.58
#